data_AF-A0A973YF83-F1
#
_entry.id   AF-A0A973YF83-F1
#
_cell.length_a   1.000
_cell.length_b   1.000
_cell.length_c   1.000
_cell.angle_alpha   90.00
_cell.angle_beta   90.00
_cell.angle_gamma   90.00
#
_symmetry.space_group_name_H-M   'P 1'
#
loop_
_entity.id
_entity.type
_entity.pdbx_description
1 polymer ?
#
loop_
_entity_poly.entity_id
_entity_poly.type
_entity_poly.pdbx_seq_one_letter_code
_entity_poly.pdbx_strand_id
1 'polypeptide(L)'
;MQCSWKAVLLLALASIAIQYTAIRTFTAKSFHSCPIPSPVNCSLSQDTDVADRLCDESPTFSYNLSRKTHVLILATTRSGSSFVGQLFNQHFDVFYLFEPLYHVQYTLIPKLTQSKSTTDRRVMLGASRDLLRSLYDCDLYFLENYIKPQPVNHTTDRLFRRGASKALCSPPVCESLGPVDLHLEEGDCVKKCGTLNLTLATESCREHGHVAIK
;
A
#
# COMPACT_ATOMS: atom_id res chain seq x y z
N MET A 1 9.79 -15.76 42.12
CA MET A 1 8.61 -16.39 41.48
C MET A 1 9.11 -17.44 40.51
N GLN A 2 9.08 -18.72 40.90
CA GLN A 2 9.53 -19.81 40.03
C GLN A 2 8.39 -20.13 39.05
N CYS A 3 8.59 -19.81 37.77
CA CYS A 3 7.66 -20.20 36.72
C CYS A 3 7.75 -21.72 36.57
N SER A 4 6.72 -22.44 37.04
CA SER A 4 6.68 -23.89 36.97
C SER A 4 6.71 -24.33 35.50
N TRP A 5 7.51 -25.34 35.17
CA TRP A 5 7.60 -25.93 33.83
C TRP A 5 6.22 -26.29 33.24
N LYS A 6 5.26 -26.66 34.09
CA LYS A 6 3.87 -26.90 33.71
C LYS A 6 3.17 -25.65 33.16
N ALA A 7 3.44 -24.48 33.72
CA ALA A 7 2.89 -23.20 33.25
C ALA A 7 3.49 -22.81 31.89
N VAL A 8 4.79 -23.05 31.68
CA VAL A 8 5.46 -22.81 30.39
C VAL A 8 4.88 -23.73 29.30
N LEU A 9 4.68 -25.00 29.62
CA LEU A 9 4.10 -25.97 28.68
C LEU A 9 2.65 -25.59 28.31
N LEU A 10 1.84 -25.17 29.28
CA LEU A 10 0.47 -24.70 29.03
C LEU A 10 0.43 -23.44 28.16
N LEU A 11 1.33 -22.48 28.39
CA LEU A 11 1.44 -21.28 27.57
C LEU A 11 1.86 -21.60 26.12
N ALA A 12 2.79 -22.55 25.94
CA ALA A 12 3.21 -22.99 24.62
C ALA A 12 2.05 -23.66 23.85
N LEU A 13 1.32 -24.57 24.50
CA LEU A 13 0.16 -25.24 23.90
C LEU A 13 -0.97 -24.25 23.56
N ALA A 14 -1.26 -23.30 24.44
CA ALA A 14 -2.24 -22.25 24.19
C ALA A 14 -1.82 -21.36 23.00
N SER A 15 -0.54 -20.99 22.91
CA SER A 15 0.00 -20.22 21.79
C SER A 15 -0.16 -20.94 20.46
N ILE A 16 0.18 -22.24 20.42
CA ILE A 16 0.03 -23.07 19.21
C ILE A 16 -1.44 -23.17 18.78
N ALA A 17 -2.36 -23.38 19.73
CA ALA A 17 -3.79 -23.45 19.43
C ALA A 17 -4.34 -22.12 18.87
N ILE A 18 -3.91 -20.98 19.42
CA ILE A 18 -4.28 -19.65 18.93
C ILE A 18 -3.73 -19.42 17.51
N GLN A 19 -2.45 -19.74 17.29
CA GLN A 19 -1.80 -19.60 15.98
C GLN A 19 -2.49 -20.48 14.93
N TYR A 20 -2.78 -21.75 15.26
CA TYR A 20 -3.50 -22.65 14.37
C TYR A 20 -4.89 -22.13 14.03
N THR A 21 -5.63 -21.62 15.02
CA THR A 21 -6.98 -21.07 14.80
C THR A 21 -6.95 -19.82 13.93
N ALA A 22 -5.97 -18.94 14.13
CA ALA A 22 -5.77 -17.76 13.30
C ALA A 22 -5.44 -18.15 11.84
N ILE A 23 -4.44 -19.02 11.65
CA ILE A 23 -4.04 -19.52 10.32
C ILE A 23 -5.23 -20.20 9.62
N ARG A 24 -5.97 -21.07 10.32
CA ARG A 24 -7.16 -21.73 9.77
C ARG A 24 -8.25 -20.73 9.39
N THR A 25 -8.45 -19.67 10.18
CA THR A 25 -9.44 -18.63 9.88
C THR A 25 -9.05 -17.82 8.65
N PHE A 26 -7.76 -17.51 8.47
CA PHE A 26 -7.25 -16.82 7.28
C PHE A 26 -7.22 -17.69 6.04
N THR A 27 -7.07 -19.02 6.18
CA THR A 27 -6.99 -19.95 5.05
C THR A 27 -8.35 -20.52 4.62
N ALA A 28 -9.29 -20.69 5.55
CA ALA A 28 -10.62 -21.25 5.26
C ALA A 28 -11.61 -20.22 4.72
N LYS A 29 -11.31 -18.92 4.82
CA LYS A 29 -12.12 -17.86 4.23
C LYS A 29 -11.35 -17.22 3.09
N SER A 30 -11.71 -17.59 1.87
CA SER A 30 -11.44 -16.73 0.72
C SER A 30 -12.06 -15.37 1.02
N PHE A 31 -11.24 -14.31 1.02
CA PHE A 31 -11.77 -12.96 1.04
C PHE A 31 -12.45 -12.72 -0.31
N HIS A 32 -13.73 -13.12 -0.42
CA HIS A 32 -14.58 -12.56 -1.45
C HIS A 32 -14.76 -11.09 -1.11
N SER A 33 -13.96 -10.24 -1.77
CA SER A 33 -14.24 -8.82 -1.87
C SER A 33 -15.67 -8.69 -2.37
N CYS A 34 -16.58 -8.23 -1.51
CA CYS A 34 -17.90 -7.85 -1.97
C CYS A 34 -17.73 -6.80 -3.06
N PRO A 35 -18.24 -7.02 -4.28
CA PRO A 35 -18.30 -5.93 -5.24
C PRO A 35 -19.19 -4.85 -4.62
N ILE A 36 -18.61 -3.67 -4.37
CA ILE A 36 -19.40 -2.48 -4.06
C ILE A 36 -20.19 -2.18 -5.33
N PRO A 37 -21.53 -2.21 -5.33
CA PRO A 37 -22.30 -1.81 -6.49
C PRO A 37 -22.05 -0.33 -6.74
N SER A 38 -21.47 0.00 -7.89
CA SER A 38 -21.44 1.38 -8.39
C SER A 38 -22.87 1.92 -8.49
N PRO A 39 -23.17 3.16 -8.09
CA PRO A 39 -24.54 3.69 -8.06
C PRO A 39 -25.02 4.17 -9.45
N VAL A 40 -24.71 3.41 -10.51
CA VAL A 40 -25.11 3.75 -11.87
C VAL A 40 -25.77 2.51 -12.48
N ASN A 41 -27.08 2.59 -12.64
CA ASN A 41 -28.01 1.59 -13.19
C ASN A 41 -28.55 0.52 -12.23
N CYS A 42 -29.63 0.87 -11.53
CA CYS A 42 -30.63 -0.09 -11.10
C CYS A 42 -31.52 -0.50 -12.29
N SER A 43 -31.37 -1.72 -12.78
CA SER A 43 -32.44 -2.44 -13.48
C SER A 43 -32.55 -3.85 -12.90
N LEU A 44 -33.73 -4.11 -12.34
CA LEU A 44 -34.22 -5.35 -11.75
C LEU A 44 -34.37 -6.45 -12.81
N SER A 45 -33.86 -7.67 -12.54
CA SER A 45 -34.33 -9.03 -12.94
C SER A 45 -33.14 -10.01 -12.82
N GLN A 46 -33.07 -10.92 -11.83
CA GLN A 46 -33.59 -12.30 -11.85
C GLN A 46 -32.70 -13.21 -12.75
N ASP A 47 -32.01 -14.29 -12.35
CA ASP A 47 -32.26 -15.39 -11.38
C ASP A 47 -30.93 -16.01 -10.89
N THR A 48 -31.07 -16.81 -9.82
CA THR A 48 -30.08 -17.67 -9.13
C THR A 48 -29.66 -18.92 -9.91
N ASP A 49 -28.52 -19.48 -9.47
CA ASP A 49 -28.00 -20.85 -9.71
C ASP A 49 -27.36 -21.16 -11.07
N VAL A 50 -26.01 -21.07 -11.15
CA VAL A 50 -25.11 -22.22 -11.42
C VAL A 50 -23.72 -21.88 -10.88
N ALA A 51 -23.45 -22.29 -9.65
CA ALA A 51 -22.09 -22.45 -9.14
C ALA A 51 -21.65 -23.89 -9.43
N ASP A 52 -21.08 -24.15 -10.60
CA ASP A 52 -20.11 -25.23 -10.76
C ASP A 52 -19.38 -25.12 -12.11
N ARG A 53 -18.07 -25.41 -12.10
CA ARG A 53 -17.16 -25.55 -13.26
C ARG A 53 -16.61 -24.26 -13.90
N LEU A 54 -15.42 -23.85 -13.47
CA LEU A 54 -14.22 -23.81 -14.32
C LEU A 54 -13.01 -23.42 -13.45
N CYS A 55 -12.21 -24.41 -13.04
CA CYS A 55 -10.83 -24.20 -12.60
C CYS A 55 -9.92 -24.83 -13.66
N ASP A 56 -9.95 -24.29 -14.87
CA ASP A 56 -8.89 -24.43 -15.85
C ASP A 56 -9.04 -23.34 -16.91
N GLU A 57 -7.93 -22.95 -17.51
CA GLU A 57 -7.70 -21.79 -18.40
C GLU A 57 -7.19 -20.53 -17.69
N SER A 58 -5.86 -20.39 -17.76
CA SER A 58 -5.11 -19.15 -17.55
C SER A 58 -5.86 -17.91 -18.06
N PRO A 59 -6.11 -16.88 -17.25
CA PRO A 59 -6.63 -15.64 -17.78
C PRO A 59 -5.44 -14.91 -18.42
N THR A 60 -5.36 -14.94 -19.75
CA THR A 60 -4.81 -13.81 -20.49
C THR A 60 -5.65 -12.60 -20.11
N PHE A 61 -5.23 -11.88 -19.06
CA PHE A 61 -5.87 -10.64 -18.64
C PHE A 61 -5.67 -9.61 -19.74
N SER A 62 -6.62 -9.55 -20.67
CA SER A 62 -6.87 -8.36 -21.45
C SER A 62 -7.32 -7.29 -20.45
N TYR A 63 -6.37 -6.52 -19.93
CA TYR A 63 -6.69 -5.31 -19.19
C TYR A 63 -7.53 -4.45 -20.14
N ASN A 64 -8.81 -4.29 -19.82
CA ASN A 64 -9.50 -3.12 -20.32
C ASN A 64 -8.76 -1.94 -19.71
N LEU A 65 -8.03 -1.21 -20.54
CA LEU A 65 -7.18 -0.06 -20.22
C LEU A 65 -7.99 1.15 -19.70
N SER A 66 -8.94 0.96 -18.79
CA SER A 66 -9.92 2.00 -18.46
C SER A 66 -10.10 2.35 -16.99
N ARG A 67 -9.80 1.49 -15.99
CA ARG A 67 -9.81 1.91 -14.57
C ARG A 67 -8.83 1.12 -13.71
N LYS A 68 -7.84 1.80 -13.14
CA LYS A 68 -7.00 1.28 -12.03
C LYS A 68 -7.86 1.10 -10.78
N THR A 69 -7.54 0.10 -9.95
CA THR A 69 -8.18 -0.05 -8.63
C THR A 69 -7.42 0.75 -7.58
N HIS A 70 -8.14 1.56 -6.81
CA HIS A 70 -7.58 2.39 -5.75
C HIS A 70 -7.87 1.77 -4.38
N VAL A 71 -6.85 1.56 -3.56
CA VAL A 71 -6.96 0.99 -2.21
C VAL A 71 -6.39 1.98 -1.20
N LEU A 72 -7.23 2.45 -0.26
CA LEU A 72 -6.81 3.35 0.82
C LEU A 72 -6.90 2.63 2.17
N ILE A 73 -5.80 2.55 2.91
CA ILE A 73 -5.73 1.91 4.23
C ILE A 73 -5.82 2.98 5.32
N LEU A 74 -7.04 3.35 5.69
CA LEU A 74 -7.27 4.28 6.80
C LEU A 74 -7.10 3.57 8.15
N ALA A 75 -6.13 4.01 8.94
CA ALA A 75 -5.85 3.39 10.22
C ALA A 75 -5.16 4.34 11.20
N THR A 76 -5.18 3.98 12.48
CA THR A 76 -4.41 4.65 13.54
C THR A 76 -3.05 3.99 13.75
N THR A 77 -2.17 4.65 14.51
CA THR A 77 -0.84 4.11 14.84
C THR A 77 -0.96 2.81 15.64
N ARG A 78 -0.02 1.87 15.40
CA ARG A 78 0.05 0.56 16.10
C ARG A 78 -1.16 -0.36 15.91
N SER A 79 -2.02 -0.11 14.94
CA SER A 79 -3.19 -0.93 14.58
C SER A 79 -2.88 -2.19 13.75
N GLY A 80 -1.64 -2.34 13.27
CA GLY A 80 -1.27 -3.40 12.32
C GLY A 80 -1.46 -3.04 10.84
N SER A 81 -1.86 -1.80 10.53
CA SER A 81 -2.03 -1.34 9.14
C SER A 81 -0.77 -1.43 8.27
N SER A 82 0.44 -1.31 8.86
CA SER A 82 1.69 -1.57 8.15
C SER A 82 1.80 -3.00 7.64
N PHE A 83 1.32 -3.98 8.42
CA PHE A 83 1.32 -5.38 8.03
C PHE A 83 0.32 -5.63 6.89
N VAL A 84 -0.88 -5.04 6.97
CA VAL A 84 -1.87 -5.10 5.89
C VAL A 84 -1.33 -4.48 4.60
N GLY A 85 -0.64 -3.33 4.69
CA GLY A 85 0.00 -2.71 3.52
C GLY A 85 1.07 -3.60 2.88
N GLN A 86 1.88 -4.27 3.71
CA GLN A 86 2.88 -5.23 3.20
C GLN A 86 2.25 -6.47 2.54
N LEU A 87 1.05 -6.88 2.96
CA LEU A 87 0.31 -7.96 2.30
C LEU A 87 -0.08 -7.56 0.86
N PHE A 88 -0.56 -6.34 0.65
CA PHE A 88 -0.83 -5.81 -0.69
C PHE A 88 0.45 -5.72 -1.53
N ASN A 89 1.55 -5.26 -0.93
CA ASN A 89 2.86 -5.13 -1.57
C ASN A 89 3.49 -6.46 -2.04
N GLN A 90 2.93 -7.61 -1.66
CA GLN A 90 3.37 -8.92 -2.17
C GLN A 90 2.88 -9.19 -3.60
N HIS A 91 1.77 -8.58 -4.01
CA HIS A 91 1.18 -8.82 -5.31
C HIS A 91 1.92 -8.03 -6.40
N PHE A 92 2.31 -8.70 -7.49
CA PHE A 92 3.12 -8.09 -8.56
C PHE A 92 2.42 -6.94 -9.28
N ASP A 93 1.09 -6.93 -9.31
CA ASP A 93 0.28 -5.90 -9.98
C ASP A 93 -0.18 -4.77 -9.04
N VAL A 94 0.38 -4.67 -7.83
CA VAL A 94 0.07 -3.60 -6.86
C VAL A 94 1.24 -2.64 -6.69
N PHE A 95 1.02 -1.37 -7.01
CA PHE A 95 1.92 -0.28 -6.67
C PHE A 95 1.60 0.23 -5.26
N TYR A 96 2.42 -0.15 -4.27
CA TYR A 96 2.21 0.21 -2.87
C TYR A 96 3.01 1.46 -2.47
N LEU A 97 2.38 2.39 -1.72
CA LEU A 97 3.04 3.55 -1.10
C LEU A 97 2.79 3.57 0.41
N PHE A 98 3.87 3.71 1.18
CA PHE A 98 3.83 3.79 2.63
C PHE A 98 3.71 5.24 3.12
N GLU A 99 2.53 5.63 3.63
CA GLU A 99 2.29 6.91 4.30
C GLU A 99 2.80 8.15 3.54
N PRO A 100 2.45 8.35 2.25
CA PRO A 100 2.92 9.51 1.48
C PRO A 100 2.44 10.85 2.06
N LEU A 101 1.33 10.85 2.80
CA LEU A 101 0.81 12.04 3.49
C LEU A 101 1.71 12.54 4.63
N TYR A 102 2.72 11.75 5.04
CA TYR A 102 3.76 12.20 5.96
C TYR A 102 4.38 13.52 5.50
N HIS A 103 4.64 13.68 4.19
CA HIS A 103 5.27 14.89 3.63
C HIS A 103 4.36 16.13 3.72
N VAL A 104 3.06 15.95 3.51
CA VAL A 104 2.06 17.03 3.66
C VAL A 104 2.02 17.49 5.11
N GLN A 105 1.93 16.53 6.04
CA GLN A 105 1.93 16.80 7.47
C GLN A 105 3.22 17.50 7.89
N TYR A 106 4.39 16.98 7.50
CA TYR A 106 5.68 17.55 7.85
C TYR A 106 5.88 18.97 7.29
N THR A 107 5.44 19.23 6.06
CA THR A 107 5.58 20.56 5.42
C THR A 107 4.59 21.59 5.96
N LEU A 108 3.38 21.17 6.32
CA LEU A 108 2.32 22.09 6.75
C LEU A 108 2.25 22.27 8.27
N ILE A 109 2.44 21.23 9.09
CA ILE A 109 2.31 21.31 10.56
C ILE A 109 3.12 22.45 11.19
N PRO A 110 4.42 22.67 10.86
CA PRO A 110 5.19 23.78 11.43
C PRO A 110 4.60 25.16 11.13
N LYS A 111 3.86 25.31 10.03
CA LYS A 111 3.14 26.54 9.67
C LYS A 111 1.84 26.71 10.46
N LEU A 112 1.23 25.59 10.87
CA LEU A 112 -0.07 25.55 11.57
C LEU A 112 0.09 25.62 13.10
N THR A 113 1.27 25.33 13.66
CA THR A 113 1.51 25.47 15.11
C THR A 113 1.47 26.91 15.60
N GLN A 114 1.48 27.90 14.70
CA GLN A 114 1.32 29.32 15.02
C GLN A 114 -0.15 29.77 15.06
N SER A 115 -1.10 28.96 14.56
CA SER A 115 -2.52 29.28 14.51
C SER A 115 -3.37 27.99 14.58
N LYS A 116 -4.08 27.76 15.69
CA LYS A 116 -5.05 26.65 15.82
C LYS A 116 -6.38 26.98 15.12
N SER A 117 -6.33 27.48 13.88
CA SER A 117 -7.53 27.88 13.15
C SER A 117 -8.21 26.70 12.46
N THR A 118 -9.55 26.74 12.34
CA THR A 118 -10.31 25.74 11.57
C THR A 118 -9.98 25.80 10.06
N THR A 119 -9.46 26.94 9.60
CA THR A 119 -9.00 27.15 8.21
C THR A 119 -7.74 26.32 7.94
N ASP A 120 -6.83 26.29 8.89
CA ASP A 120 -5.55 25.57 8.83
C ASP A 120 -5.75 24.05 8.69
N ARG A 121 -6.72 23.50 9.43
CA ARG A 121 -7.14 22.09 9.27
C ARG A 121 -7.73 21.82 7.88
N ARG A 122 -8.52 22.74 7.32
CA ARG A 122 -9.10 22.60 5.98
C ARG A 122 -8.02 22.61 4.89
N VAL A 123 -6.99 23.45 5.02
CA VAL A 123 -5.86 23.47 4.10
C VAL A 123 -5.11 22.13 4.09
N MET A 124 -4.79 21.57 5.27
CA MET A 124 -4.11 20.27 5.37
C MET A 124 -4.93 19.12 4.78
N LEU A 125 -6.25 19.11 5.03
CA LEU A 125 -7.15 18.11 4.46
C LEU A 125 -7.28 18.26 2.94
N GLY A 126 -7.34 19.49 2.43
CA GLY A 126 -7.35 19.77 0.99
C GLY A 126 -6.07 19.27 0.32
N ALA A 127 -4.90 19.66 0.84
CA ALA A 127 -3.61 19.21 0.34
C ALA A 127 -3.47 17.67 0.37
N SER A 128 -3.91 17.03 1.46
CA SER A 128 -3.89 15.56 1.56
C SER A 128 -4.80 14.89 0.53
N ARG A 129 -6.02 15.41 0.34
CA ARG A 129 -6.97 14.91 -0.67
C ARG A 129 -6.40 15.03 -2.07
N ASP A 130 -5.83 16.19 -2.40
CA ASP A 130 -5.31 16.48 -3.73
C ASP A 130 -4.07 15.63 -4.03
N LEU A 131 -3.18 15.43 -3.04
CA LEU A 131 -2.06 14.49 -3.16
C LEU A 131 -2.54 13.05 -3.36
N LEU A 132 -3.50 12.56 -2.56
CA LEU A 132 -4.02 11.20 -2.74
C LEU A 132 -4.61 11.00 -4.14
N ARG A 133 -5.40 11.96 -4.64
CA ARG A 133 -5.97 11.90 -5.99
C ARG A 133 -4.87 11.81 -7.04
N SER A 134 -3.87 12.70 -6.97
CA SER A 134 -2.73 12.70 -7.87
C SER A 134 -1.99 11.36 -7.90
N LEU A 135 -1.73 10.77 -6.72
CA LEU A 135 -1.03 9.49 -6.61
C LEU A 135 -1.82 8.32 -7.20
N TYR A 136 -3.15 8.32 -7.05
CA TYR A 136 -3.99 7.30 -7.66
C TYR A 136 -4.01 7.39 -9.19
N ASP A 137 -3.87 8.59 -9.74
CA ASP A 137 -3.68 8.83 -11.18
C ASP A 137 -2.21 8.59 -11.63
N CYS A 138 -1.36 8.07 -10.74
CA CYS A 138 0.07 7.86 -10.93
C CYS A 138 0.86 9.13 -11.26
N ASP A 139 0.39 10.31 -10.87
CA ASP A 139 1.18 11.54 -10.93
C ASP A 139 1.94 11.72 -9.60
N LEU A 140 3.17 11.18 -9.57
CA LEU A 140 4.06 11.28 -8.40
C LEU A 140 4.81 12.62 -8.34
N TYR A 141 4.83 13.43 -9.40
CA TYR A 141 5.47 14.74 -9.39
C TYR A 141 4.83 15.68 -8.36
N PHE A 142 3.54 15.48 -8.06
CA PHE A 142 2.84 16.24 -7.04
C PHE A 142 3.46 16.11 -5.63
N LEU A 143 4.20 15.01 -5.35
CA LEU A 143 4.94 14.84 -4.10
C LEU A 143 6.07 15.86 -3.93
N GLU A 144 6.66 16.36 -5.03
CA GLU A 144 7.79 17.29 -4.98
C GLU A 144 7.46 18.58 -4.24
N ASN A 145 6.19 18.98 -4.24
CA ASN A 145 5.67 20.13 -3.50
C ASN A 145 5.83 19.97 -1.97
N TYR A 146 5.88 18.73 -1.48
CA TYR A 146 5.86 18.39 -0.05
C TYR A 146 7.16 17.74 0.46
N ILE A 147 8.04 17.27 -0.43
CA ILE A 147 9.33 16.69 -0.03
C ILE A 147 10.34 17.80 0.29
N LYS A 148 11.13 17.61 1.36
CA LYS A 148 12.18 18.54 1.80
C LYS A 148 13.52 17.80 2.02
N PRO A 149 14.64 18.28 1.45
CA PRO A 149 14.76 19.35 0.44
C PRO A 149 13.96 19.06 -0.84
N GLN A 150 13.67 20.12 -1.61
CA GLN A 150 12.92 19.97 -2.85
C GLN A 150 13.71 19.07 -3.82
N PRO A 151 13.05 18.10 -4.47
CA PRO A 151 13.68 17.26 -5.49
C PRO A 151 14.30 18.09 -6.61
N VAL A 152 15.46 17.65 -7.10
CA VAL A 152 16.16 18.25 -8.25
C VAL A 152 16.09 17.26 -9.41
N ASN A 153 15.68 17.71 -10.59
CA ASN A 153 15.46 16.86 -11.76
C ASN A 153 14.56 15.65 -11.44
N HIS A 154 13.50 15.86 -10.65
CA HIS A 154 12.58 14.81 -10.20
C HIS A 154 13.24 13.66 -9.42
N THR A 155 14.42 13.90 -8.84
CA THR A 155 15.14 12.92 -8.02
C THR A 155 15.20 13.30 -6.55
N THR A 156 15.06 12.31 -5.66
CA THR A 156 15.08 12.52 -4.21
C THR A 156 15.52 11.28 -3.43
N ASP A 157 16.26 11.47 -2.34
CA ASP A 157 16.56 10.45 -1.33
C ASP A 157 15.59 10.52 -0.12
N ARG A 158 14.71 11.52 -0.07
CA ARG A 158 13.90 11.86 1.12
C ARG A 158 12.46 11.38 1.07
N LEU A 159 12.09 10.51 0.14
CA LEU A 159 10.76 9.89 0.19
C LEU A 159 10.66 8.97 1.41
N PHE A 160 9.82 9.35 2.36
CA PHE A 160 9.53 8.61 3.59
C PHE A 160 9.28 7.13 3.31
N ARG A 161 10.11 6.27 3.92
CA ARG A 161 10.01 4.81 3.85
C ARG A 161 9.80 4.23 2.45
N ARG A 162 10.43 4.83 1.43
CA ARG A 162 10.33 4.36 0.04
C ARG A 162 10.66 2.87 -0.13
N GLY A 163 11.59 2.35 0.67
CA GLY A 163 12.00 0.96 0.56
C GLY A 163 10.97 -0.05 1.06
N ALA A 164 9.88 0.41 1.68
CA ALA A 164 8.72 -0.42 2.00
C ALA A 164 7.91 -0.79 0.75
N SER A 165 8.14 -0.14 -0.39
CA SER A 165 7.47 -0.42 -1.66
C SER A 165 8.34 -1.32 -2.53
N LYS A 166 7.82 -2.48 -2.92
CA LYS A 166 8.53 -3.41 -3.79
C LYS A 166 8.71 -2.84 -5.20
N ALA A 167 7.70 -2.13 -5.70
CA ALA A 167 7.74 -1.46 -7.01
C ALA A 167 8.85 -0.39 -7.06
N LEU A 168 9.08 0.35 -5.98
CA LEU A 168 10.18 1.32 -5.91
C LEU A 168 11.56 0.67 -5.70
N CYS A 169 11.59 -0.59 -5.31
CA CYS A 169 12.78 -1.42 -5.08
C CYS A 169 12.96 -2.48 -6.17
N SER A 170 12.43 -2.27 -7.36
CA SER A 170 12.57 -3.18 -8.49
C SER A 170 12.76 -2.41 -9.80
N PRO A 171 13.25 -3.04 -10.86
CA PRO A 171 13.28 -2.44 -12.19
C PRO A 171 11.87 -2.04 -12.64
N PRO A 172 11.71 -0.90 -13.35
CA PRO A 172 12.75 0.00 -13.85
C PRO A 172 13.22 1.05 -12.83
N VAL A 173 12.58 1.16 -11.66
CA VAL A 173 12.88 2.21 -10.67
C VAL A 173 14.26 2.01 -10.03
N CYS A 174 14.65 0.75 -9.81
CA CYS A 174 15.94 0.39 -9.27
C CYS A 174 16.56 -0.77 -10.06
N GLU A 175 17.48 -0.43 -10.98
CA GLU A 175 18.17 -1.41 -11.83
C GLU A 175 19.28 -2.19 -11.11
N SER A 176 19.79 -1.67 -9.98
CA SER A 176 20.86 -2.32 -9.22
C SER A 176 20.42 -3.60 -8.51
N LEU A 177 19.11 -3.91 -8.54
CA LEU A 177 18.51 -5.09 -7.95
C LEU A 177 18.11 -6.09 -9.03
N GLY A 178 18.76 -7.25 -9.00
CA GLY A 178 18.46 -8.37 -9.90
C GLY A 178 17.40 -9.34 -9.36
N PRO A 179 17.05 -10.40 -10.11
CA PRO A 179 16.05 -11.40 -9.71
C PRO A 179 16.38 -12.20 -8.44
N VAL A 180 17.63 -12.12 -7.96
CA VAL A 180 18.10 -12.84 -6.76
C VAL A 180 17.80 -12.04 -5.47
N ASP A 181 17.50 -10.75 -5.59
CA ASP A 181 17.31 -9.82 -4.47
C ASP A 181 15.83 -9.73 -4.00
N LEU A 182 15.02 -10.76 -4.26
CA LEU A 182 13.56 -10.77 -4.04
C LEU A 182 13.11 -10.58 -2.58
N HIS A 183 14.02 -10.67 -1.61
CA HIS A 183 13.76 -10.51 -0.17
C HIS A 183 14.72 -9.51 0.47
N LEU A 184 14.83 -8.32 -0.13
CA LEU A 184 15.57 -7.24 0.51
C LEU A 184 14.74 -6.56 1.59
N GLU A 185 15.37 -6.39 2.75
CA GLU A 185 14.87 -5.48 3.79
C GLU A 185 14.85 -4.04 3.26
N GLU A 186 13.88 -3.24 3.72
CA GLU A 186 13.66 -1.85 3.28
C GLU A 186 14.94 -1.02 3.29
N GLY A 187 15.75 -1.16 4.35
CA GLY A 187 16.99 -0.40 4.52
C GLY A 187 18.05 -0.76 3.49
N ASP A 188 18.09 -2.02 3.04
CA ASP A 188 19.10 -2.47 2.07
C ASP A 188 18.70 -2.12 0.64
N CYS A 189 17.40 -2.12 0.33
CA CYS A 189 16.91 -1.49 -0.90
C CYS A 189 17.36 -0.03 -1.00
N VAL A 190 17.13 0.77 0.04
CA VAL A 190 17.46 2.21 -0.02
C VAL A 190 18.96 2.44 -0.24
N LYS A 191 19.82 1.62 0.38
CA LYS A 191 21.28 1.69 0.20
C LYS A 191 21.71 1.30 -1.21
N LYS A 192 21.15 0.21 -1.76
CA LYS A 192 21.51 -0.29 -3.10
C LYS A 192 20.96 0.59 -4.22
N CYS A 193 19.77 1.17 -4.05
CA CYS A 193 19.08 1.93 -5.10
C CYS A 193 19.46 3.43 -5.15
N GLY A 194 20.15 3.98 -4.15
CA GLY A 194 20.60 5.38 -4.20
C GLY A 194 19.46 6.40 -4.18
N THR A 195 19.42 7.37 -5.09
CA THR A 195 18.30 8.33 -5.17
C THR A 195 17.10 7.75 -5.92
N LEU A 196 15.88 8.13 -5.53
CA LEU A 196 14.66 7.76 -6.25
C LEU A 196 14.41 8.74 -7.39
N ASN A 197 14.16 8.23 -8.60
CA ASN A 197 13.65 9.01 -9.72
C ASN A 197 12.11 8.91 -9.79
N LEU A 198 11.42 10.03 -9.58
CA LEU A 198 9.96 10.09 -9.57
C LEU A 198 9.34 9.89 -10.95
N THR A 199 10.09 10.12 -12.03
CA THR A 199 9.66 9.81 -13.40
C THR A 199 9.54 8.31 -13.60
N LEU A 200 10.59 7.55 -13.27
CA LEU A 200 10.57 6.08 -13.35
C LEU A 200 9.52 5.47 -12.42
N ALA A 201 9.35 6.06 -11.23
CA ALA A 201 8.29 5.63 -10.30
C ALA A 201 6.88 5.90 -10.85
N THR A 202 6.68 7.01 -11.57
CA THR A 202 5.43 7.33 -12.27
C THR A 202 5.13 6.32 -13.37
N GLU A 203 6.12 5.97 -14.18
CA GLU A 203 6.00 4.96 -15.23
C GLU A 203 5.70 3.58 -14.63
N SER A 204 6.45 3.18 -13.61
CA SER A 204 6.17 1.93 -12.88
C SER A 204 4.75 1.91 -12.32
N CYS A 205 4.27 2.97 -11.66
CA CYS A 205 2.89 3.04 -11.19
C CYS A 205 1.87 2.85 -12.33
N ARG A 206 2.14 3.43 -13.52
CA ARG A 206 1.26 3.30 -14.68
C ARG A 206 1.14 1.86 -15.18
N GLU A 207 2.19 1.06 -15.06
CA GLU A 207 2.21 -0.36 -15.45
C GLU A 207 1.40 -1.26 -14.51
N HIS A 208 1.20 -0.86 -13.24
CA HIS A 208 0.43 -1.66 -12.27
C HIS A 208 -1.09 -1.40 -12.37
N GLY A 209 -1.91 -2.45 -12.33
CA GLY A 209 -3.37 -2.35 -12.34
C GLY A 209 -3.98 -1.80 -11.06
N HIS A 210 -3.24 -1.82 -9.95
CA HIS A 210 -3.72 -1.42 -8.64
C HIS A 210 -2.75 -0.49 -7.93
N VAL A 211 -3.30 0.50 -7.21
CA VAL A 211 -2.52 1.42 -6.37
C VAL A 211 -3.02 1.33 -4.94
N ALA A 212 -2.14 0.97 -4.02
CA ALA A 212 -2.44 0.83 -2.59
C ALA A 212 -1.67 1.87 -1.78
N ILE A 213 -2.40 2.71 -1.05
CA ILE A 213 -1.83 3.77 -0.22
C ILE A 213 -2.27 3.53 1.23
N LYS A 214 -1.30 3.49 2.13
CA LYS A 214 -1.55 3.50 3.57
C LYS A 214 -1.50 4.91 4.12
#